data_AF-I0R0X5-F1
#
_entry.id   AF-I0R0X5-F1
#
_cell.length_a   1.000
_cell.length_b   1.000
_cell.length_c   1.000
_cell.angle_alpha   90.00
_cell.angle_beta   90.00
_cell.angle_gamma   90.00
#
_symmetry.space_group_name_H-M   'P 1'
#
loop_
_entity.id
_entity.type
_entity.pdbx_description
1 polymer ?
#
loop_
_entity_poly.entity_id
_entity_poly.type
_entity_poly.pdbx_seq_one_letter_code
_entity_poly.pdbx_strand_id
1 'polypeptide(L)' 'MVAFRQLAVNANESLAKGDRILVSGRLKVRDWDNGERTGTTVEIEADCLGHDLLFGTSTFERAARQDQQAEDSDSTLQPA' A
#
# COMPACT_ATOMS: atom_id res chain seq x y z
N MET A 1 5.33 8.26 3.78
CA MET A 1 5.60 7.00 3.06
C MET A 1 4.42 6.69 2.18
N VAL A 2 4.62 5.90 1.14
CA VAL A 2 3.55 5.43 0.25
C VAL A 2 3.64 3.91 0.14
N ALA A 3 2.51 3.23 0.27
CA ALA A 3 2.37 1.80 0.04
C ALA A 3 1.34 1.58 -1.07
N PHE A 4 1.49 0.49 -1.82
CA PHE A 4 0.65 0.19 -2.98
C PHE A 4 0.14 -1.25 -2.96
N ARG A 5 -0.89 -1.52 -3.78
CA ARG A 5 -1.45 -2.86 -3.98
C ARG A 5 -1.86 -3.51 -2.63
N GLN A 6 -1.66 -4.81 -2.49
CA GLN A 6 -2.03 -5.55 -1.27
C GLN A 6 -1.34 -5.01 0.00
N LEU A 7 -0.13 -4.44 -0.12
CA LEU A 7 0.56 -3.84 1.02
C LEU A 7 -0.22 -2.66 1.59
N ALA A 8 -0.85 -1.84 0.74
CA ALA A 8 -1.68 -0.72 1.18
C ALA A 8 -2.95 -1.20 1.89
N VAL A 9 -3.60 -2.24 1.36
CA VAL A 9 -4.81 -2.84 1.95
C VAL A 9 -4.47 -3.40 3.34
N ASN A 10 -3.45 -4.24 3.42
CA ASN A 10 -3.05 -4.84 4.70
C ASN A 10 -2.58 -3.77 5.70
N ALA A 11 -1.87 -2.72 5.24
CA ALA A 11 -1.46 -1.62 6.10
C ALA A 11 -2.65 -0.85 6.68
N ASN A 12 -3.67 -0.59 5.86
CA ASN A 12 -4.90 0.08 6.31
C ASN A 12 -5.68 -0.74 7.34
N GLU A 13 -5.70 -2.07 7.18
CA GLU A 13 -6.37 -2.98 8.13
C GLU A 13 -5.57 -3.23 9.40
N SER A 14 -4.23 -3.19 9.32
CA SER A 14 -3.35 -3.61 10.42
C SER A 14 -2.85 -2.45 11.27
N LEU A 15 -2.88 -1.21 10.77
CA LEU A 15 -2.23 -0.05 11.39
C LEU A 15 -3.22 1.07 11.70
N ALA A 16 -2.99 1.74 12.81
CA ALA A 16 -3.67 2.95 13.25
C ALA A 16 -2.68 4.08 13.52
N LYS A 17 -3.22 5.30 13.63
CA LYS A 17 -2.42 6.46 14.02
C LYS A 17 -1.85 6.26 15.43
N GLY A 18 -0.55 6.41 15.56
CA GLY A 18 0.18 6.26 16.83
C GLY A 18 0.94 4.94 16.93
N ASP A 19 0.63 3.97 16.08
CA ASP A 19 1.36 2.71 16.02
C ASP A 19 2.81 2.97 15.61
N ARG A 20 3.72 2.33 16.33
CA ARG A 20 5.13 2.34 15.96
C ARG A 20 5.38 1.24 14.94
N ILE A 21 5.97 1.62 13.83
CA ILE A 21 6.24 0.71 12.72
C ILE A 21 7.68 0.82 12.24
N LEU A 22 8.15 -0.29 11.68
CA LEU A 22 9.33 -0.33 10.82
C LEU A 22 8.88 -0.35 9.37
N VAL A 23 9.59 0.40 8.53
CA VAL A 23 9.33 0.50 7.08
C VAL A 23 10.63 0.23 6.35
N SER A 24 10.60 -0.69 5.39
CA SER A 24 11.70 -0.91 4.45
C SER A 24 11.19 -0.67 3.03
N GLY A 25 12.00 0.02 2.24
CA GLY A 25 11.61 0.41 0.90
C GLY A 25 12.64 1.32 0.23
N ARG A 26 12.20 1.98 -0.84
CA ARG A 26 13.05 2.85 -1.66
C ARG A 26 12.76 4.32 -1.37
N LEU A 27 13.82 5.11 -1.22
CA LEU A 27 13.71 6.56 -1.19
C LEU A 27 13.32 7.08 -2.58
N LYS A 28 12.29 7.91 -2.64
CA LYS A 28 11.84 8.63 -3.82
C LYS A 28 11.91 10.12 -3.53
N VAL A 29 12.68 10.83 -4.34
CA VAL A 29 12.76 12.29 -4.33
C VAL A 29 12.07 12.78 -5.60
N ARG A 30 11.11 13.69 -5.46
CA ARG A 30 10.33 14.23 -6.57
C ARG A 30 10.24 15.73 -6.44
N ASP A 31 10.75 16.43 -7.43
CA ASP A 31 10.51 17.86 -7.55
C ASP A 31 9.11 18.09 -8.12
N TRP A 32 8.43 19.11 -7.62
CA TRP A 32 7.12 19.51 -8.11
C TRP A 32 7.04 21.03 -8.21
N ASP A 33 6.22 21.48 -9.15
CA ASP A 33 5.91 22.89 -9.39
C ASP A 33 4.42 22.98 -9.72
N ASN A 34 3.70 23.90 -9.07
CA ASN A 34 2.29 24.18 -9.36
C ASN A 34 2.06 25.56 -10.00
N GLY A 35 3.13 26.24 -10.45
CA GLY A 35 3.12 27.57 -11.06
C GLY A 35 3.23 28.73 -10.07
N GLU A 36 2.92 28.51 -8.79
CA GLU A 36 3.10 29.50 -7.71
C GLU A 36 4.22 29.10 -6.75
N ARG A 37 4.41 27.80 -6.55
CA ARG A 37 5.41 27.23 -5.64
C ARG A 37 6.08 26.03 -6.27
N THR A 38 7.39 26.01 -6.11
CA THR A 38 8.24 24.85 -6.38
C THR A 38 8.67 24.21 -5.07
N GLY A 39 8.81 22.89 -5.05
CA GLY A 39 9.33 22.19 -3.88
C GLY A 39 9.84 20.81 -4.22
N THR A 40 10.47 20.19 -3.22
CA THR A 40 10.95 18.81 -3.31
C THR A 40 10.19 17.98 -2.28
N THR A 41 9.57 16.89 -2.75
CA THR A 41 8.95 15.88 -1.90
C THR A 41 9.90 14.71 -1.75
N VAL A 42 10.15 14.31 -0.50
CA VAL A 42 10.97 13.14 -0.16
C VAL A 42 10.07 12.11 0.52
N GLU A 43 9.94 10.96 -0.10
CA GLU A 43 9.05 9.88 0.34
C GLU A 43 9.79 8.54 0.35
N ILE A 44 9.33 7.61 1.19
CA ILE A 44 9.70 6.21 1.09
C ILE A 44 8.55 5.48 0.41
N GLU A 45 8.83 4.83 -0.71
CA GLU A 45 7.97 3.84 -1.33
C GLU A 45 8.23 2.49 -0.67
N ALA A 46 7.26 1.99 0.10
CA ALA A 46 7.44 0.82 0.93
C ALA A 46 7.38 -0.48 0.11
N ASP A 47 8.37 -1.34 0.34
CA ASP A 47 8.38 -2.74 -0.12
C ASP A 47 7.83 -3.67 0.96
N CYS A 48 8.09 -3.34 2.24
CA CYS A 48 7.45 -3.98 3.39
C CYS A 48 7.36 -3.01 4.59
N LEU A 49 6.41 -3.28 5.49
CA LEU A 49 6.20 -2.53 6.72
C LEU A 49 5.55 -3.42 7.78
N GLY A 50 5.73 -3.11 9.05
CA GLY A 50 5.13 -3.87 10.16
C GLY A 50 5.33 -3.21 11.52
N HIS A 51 4.57 -3.70 12.51
CA HIS A 51 4.64 -3.23 13.91
C HIS A 51 6.03 -3.40 14.51
N ASP A 52 6.46 -2.40 15.28
CA ASP A 52 7.68 -2.45 16.06
C ASP A 52 7.42 -3.18 17.40
N LEU A 53 7.87 -4.43 17.46
CA LEU A 53 7.65 -5.31 18.60
C LEU A 53 8.48 -4.95 19.84
N LEU A 54 9.39 -3.97 19.77
CA LEU A 54 10.03 -3.44 20.98
C LEU A 54 9.03 -2.67 21.86
N PHE A 55 7.94 -2.17 21.27
CA PHE A 55 6.95 -1.30 21.94
C PHE A 55 5.54 -1.90 22.00
N GLY A 56 5.38 -3.18 21.67
CA GLY A 56 4.09 -3.85 21.71
C GLY A 56 4.12 -5.27 21.19
N THR A 57 2.94 -5.89 21.14
CA THR A 57 2.72 -7.22 20.54
C THR A 57 1.78 -7.09 19.35
N SER A 58 1.80 -8.08 18.46
CA SER A 58 0.94 -8.11 17.28
C SER A 58 0.48 -9.55 17.00
N THR A 59 -0.72 -9.69 16.44
CA THR A 59 -1.26 -10.96 15.94
C THR A 59 -1.23 -10.95 14.43
N PHE A 60 -0.63 -11.97 13.83
CA PHE A 60 -0.55 -12.09 12.38
C PHE A 60 -1.60 -13.05 11.85
N GLU A 61 -2.41 -12.58 10.91
CA GLU A 61 -3.32 -13.40 10.13
C GLU A 61 -2.84 -13.49 8.68
N ARG A 62 -2.85 -14.72 8.14
CA ARG A 62 -2.49 -14.91 6.74
C ARG A 62 -3.64 -14.42 5.88
N ALA A 63 -3.42 -13.36 5.12
CA ALA A 63 -4.37 -12.91 4.10
C ALA A 63 -4.74 -14.07 3.17
N ALA A 64 -6.03 -14.33 3.02
CA ALA A 64 -6.53 -15.25 2.01
C ALA A 64 -6.10 -14.72 0.63
N ARG A 65 -5.58 -15.59 -0.22
CA ARG A 65 -5.31 -15.22 -1.61
C ARG A 65 -6.66 -14.90 -2.23
N GLN A 66 -6.92 -13.64 -2.53
CA GLN A 66 -8.00 -13.31 -3.44
C GLN A 66 -7.56 -13.86 -4.80
N ASP A 67 -8.02 -15.07 -5.13
CA ASP A 67 -7.99 -15.53 -6.50
C ASP A 67 -8.78 -14.49 -7.28
N GLN A 68 -8.06 -13.66 -8.03
CA GLN A 68 -8.67 -12.74 -8.97
C GLN A 68 -9.43 -13.61 -9.94
N GLN A 69 -10.73 -13.75 -9.70
CA GLN A 69 -11.67 -14.28 -10.65
C GLN A 69 -11.59 -13.31 -11.83
N ALA A 70 -10.84 -13.73 -12.84
CA ALA A 70 -11.01 -13.25 -14.19
C ALA A 70 -12.45 -13.58 -14.57
N GLU A 71 -13.38 -12.71 -14.21
CA GLU A 71 -14.66 -12.66 -14.91
C GLU A 71 -14.35 -12.04 -16.27
N ASP A 72 -14.03 -12.96 -17.18
CA ASP A 72 -14.13 -12.80 -18.62
C ASP A 72 -15.34 -11.92 -18.92
N SER A 73 -15.08 -10.73 -19.44
CA SER A 73 -16.06 -9.92 -20.15
C SER A 73 -16.28 -10.56 -21.54
N ASP A 74 -16.64 -11.84 -21.56
CA ASP A 74 -16.97 -12.62 -22.76
C ASP A 74 -18.32 -13.32 -22.57
N SER A 75 -19.38 -12.51 -22.47
CA SER A 75 -20.77 -13.01 -22.51
C SER A 75 -21.75 -11.99 -23.11
N THR A 76 -21.29 -11.09 -23.98
CA THR A 76 -22.19 -10.27 -24.82
C THR A 76 -22.02 -10.63 -26.29
N LEU A 77 -22.14 -11.92 -26.60
CA LEU A 77 -22.56 -12.37 -27.92
C LEU A 77 -23.75 -13.32 -27.74
N GLN A 78 -24.96 -12.80 -27.95
CA GLN A 78 -26.09 -13.63 -28.39
C GLN A 78 -26.76 -12.99 -29.60
N PRO A 79 -26.93 -13.74 -30.70
CA PRO A 79 -27.73 -13.34 -31.85
C PRO A 79 -29.21 -13.65 -31.61
N ALA A 80 -30.09 -12.79 -32.14
CA ALA A 80 -31.45 -13.14 -32.58
C ALA A 80 -31.93 -12.08 -33.58
#